data_AF-A0ABD5VL87-F1
#
_entry.id   AF-A0ABD5VL87-F1
#
_cell.length_a   1.000
_cell.length_b   1.000
_cell.length_c   1.000
_cell.angle_alpha   90.00
_cell.angle_beta   90.00
_cell.angle_gamma   90.00
#
_symmetry.space_group_name_H-M   'P 1'
#
loop_
_entity.id
_entity.type
_entity.pdbx_description
1 polymer ?
#
loop_
_entity_poly.entity_id
_entity_poly.type
_entity_poly.pdbx_seq_one_letter_code
_entity_poly.pdbx_strand_id
1 'polypeptide(L)'
;MAAIALVPAVVAYLQLGYHDDLRARDGFTSPAENADRLLHRSLHRSAANVTEYDWSERDAAVETVRDRLEPGLDALRRSRLTHGTVYRVSANRTAASEWAGDHCPGGPGREFGACDAIDGVIVQDRTGQTHVVAAAFDVRVTTDRGTVSFTTVVRAV
;
A
#
# COMPACT_ATOMS: atom_id res chain seq x y z
N MET A 1 40.24 16.38 35.48
CA MET A 1 38.76 16.46 35.38
C MET A 1 38.41 16.46 33.90
N ALA A 2 38.20 15.29 33.30
CA ALA A 2 37.83 15.19 31.88
C ALA A 2 36.30 15.14 31.77
N ALA A 3 35.70 16.15 31.17
CA ALA A 3 34.27 16.19 30.88
C ALA A 3 34.03 15.46 29.55
N ILE A 4 33.38 14.29 29.61
CA ILE A 4 32.95 13.57 28.42
C ILE A 4 31.59 14.13 28.02
N ALA A 5 31.55 14.91 26.94
CA ALA A 5 30.32 15.38 26.33
C ALA A 5 29.68 14.21 25.57
N LEU A 6 28.67 13.57 26.17
CA LEU A 6 27.81 12.61 25.48
C LEU A 6 26.91 13.39 24.50
N VAL A 7 27.21 13.29 23.21
CA VAL A 7 26.31 13.74 22.14
C VAL A 7 25.19 12.69 22.02
N PRO A 8 23.91 13.05 22.22
CA PRO A 8 22.83 12.13 21.93
C PRO A 8 22.71 11.98 20.41
N ALA A 9 23.21 10.88 19.88
CA ALA A 9 22.92 10.46 18.52
C ALA A 9 21.45 9.99 18.47
N VAL A 10 20.54 10.92 18.20
CA VAL A 10 19.16 10.60 17.86
C VAL A 10 19.20 10.02 16.45
N VAL A 11 19.31 8.70 16.34
CA VAL A 11 19.06 8.00 15.10
C VAL A 11 17.56 8.06 14.86
N ALA A 12 17.13 9.06 14.10
CA ALA A 12 15.80 9.05 13.50
C ALA A 12 15.76 7.81 12.60
N TYR A 13 15.01 6.79 13.02
CA TYR A 13 14.59 5.72 12.12
C TYR A 13 13.74 6.38 11.04
N LEU A 14 14.37 6.74 9.93
CA LEU A 14 13.69 6.95 8.68
C LEU A 14 13.07 5.61 8.32
N GLN A 15 11.83 5.41 8.73
CA GLN A 15 10.94 4.49 8.04
C GLN A 15 10.81 5.06 6.63
N LEU A 16 11.69 4.58 5.74
CA LEU A 16 11.63 4.74 4.30
C LEU A 16 10.36 4.03 3.80
N GLY A 17 9.21 4.60 4.11
CA GLY A 17 8.02 4.51 3.27
C GLY A 17 8.18 5.60 2.23
N TYR A 18 8.42 5.19 0.99
CA TYR A 18 8.58 6.03 -0.20
C TYR A 18 7.61 7.22 -0.17
N HIS A 19 8.12 8.42 0.07
CA HIS A 19 7.39 9.69 0.11
C HIS A 19 8.22 10.73 -0.64
N ASP A 20 8.48 10.51 -1.92
CA ASP A 20 8.91 11.61 -2.78
C ASP A 20 7.67 12.42 -3.18
N ASP A 21 7.78 13.74 -2.96
CA ASP A 21 6.82 14.80 -3.28
C ASP A 21 5.61 15.03 -2.36
N LEU A 22 5.84 15.06 -1.04
CA LEU A 22 4.98 15.86 -0.15
C LEU A 22 5.56 17.28 0.02
N ARG A 23 5.24 18.19 -0.92
CA ARG A 23 5.21 19.63 -0.60
C ARG A 23 4.04 19.89 0.35
N ALA A 24 4.25 19.57 1.62
CA ALA A 24 3.26 19.71 2.68
C ALA A 24 2.98 21.20 2.94
N ARG A 25 1.82 21.65 2.46
CA ARG A 25 1.13 22.81 3.05
C ARG A 25 0.34 22.27 4.24
N ASP A 26 0.52 22.88 5.42
CA ASP A 26 -0.20 22.51 6.64
C ASP A 26 -1.72 22.39 6.36
N GLY A 27 -2.27 21.18 6.50
CA GLY A 27 -3.68 20.87 6.21
C GLY A 27 -3.94 19.58 5.43
N PHE A 28 -2.93 19.03 4.73
CA PHE A 28 -3.09 17.80 3.92
C PHE A 28 -2.65 16.50 4.63
N THR A 29 -1.90 16.59 5.72
CA THR A 29 -1.37 15.43 6.46
C THR A 29 -2.50 14.52 6.98
N SER A 30 -3.51 15.10 7.64
CA SER A 30 -4.63 14.32 8.19
C SER A 30 -5.47 13.62 7.11
N PRO A 31 -5.85 14.26 5.99
CA PRO A 31 -6.49 13.56 4.87
C PRO A 31 -5.68 12.39 4.31
N ALA A 32 -4.36 12.56 4.13
CA ALA A 32 -3.49 11.51 3.60
C ALA A 32 -3.36 10.32 4.57
N GLU A 33 -3.11 10.57 5.85
CA GLU A 33 -3.04 9.54 6.90
C GLU A 33 -4.36 8.74 7.02
N ASN A 34 -5.50 9.41 6.86
CA ASN A 34 -6.80 8.76 6.89
C ASN A 34 -7.02 7.86 5.66
N ALA A 35 -6.57 8.28 4.47
CA ALA A 35 -6.61 7.45 3.29
C ALA A 35 -5.75 6.19 3.48
N ASP A 36 -4.51 6.36 3.95
CA ASP A 36 -3.59 5.25 4.19
C ASP A 36 -4.18 4.19 5.14
N ARG A 37 -4.67 4.62 6.31
CA ARG A 37 -5.29 3.73 7.29
C ARG A 37 -6.50 2.96 6.73
N LEU A 38 -7.31 3.62 5.89
CA LEU A 38 -8.47 2.99 5.27
C LEU A 38 -8.06 2.01 4.18
N LEU A 39 -7.05 2.32 3.37
CA LEU A 39 -6.51 1.41 2.37
C LEU A 39 -5.93 0.16 3.03
N HIS A 40 -5.19 0.31 4.13
CA HIS A 40 -4.68 -0.81 4.91
C HIS A 40 -5.79 -1.74 5.40
N ARG A 41 -6.84 -1.18 6.00
CA ARG A 41 -7.98 -1.95 6.48
C ARG A 41 -8.75 -2.63 5.34
N SER A 42 -8.97 -1.92 4.24
CA SER A 42 -9.69 -2.45 3.08
C SER A 42 -8.90 -3.58 2.43
N LEU A 43 -7.59 -3.42 2.22
CA LEU A 43 -6.74 -4.47 1.65
C LEU A 43 -6.70 -5.71 2.53
N HIS A 44 -6.48 -5.55 3.83
CA HIS A 44 -6.47 -6.67 4.77
C HIS A 44 -7.79 -7.48 4.72
N ARG A 45 -8.93 -6.78 4.66
CA ARG A 45 -10.24 -7.44 4.52
C ARG A 45 -10.41 -8.12 3.17
N SER A 46 -10.00 -7.49 2.07
CA SER A 46 -10.14 -8.05 0.73
C SER A 46 -9.20 -9.24 0.49
N ALA A 47 -8.03 -9.23 1.12
CA ALA A 47 -7.05 -10.31 1.11
C ALA A 47 -7.48 -11.52 1.95
N ALA A 48 -8.41 -11.33 2.89
CA ALA A 48 -8.99 -12.45 3.63
C ALA A 48 -9.62 -13.47 2.65
N ASN A 49 -9.31 -14.75 2.85
CA ASN A 49 -9.77 -15.89 2.04
C ASN A 49 -9.21 -15.95 0.61
N VAL A 50 -8.18 -15.16 0.26
CA VAL A 50 -7.49 -15.34 -1.03
C VAL A 50 -6.63 -16.60 -1.06
N THR A 51 -6.27 -17.12 0.11
CA THR A 51 -5.50 -18.37 0.26
C THR A 51 -6.23 -19.60 -0.27
N GLU A 52 -7.53 -19.50 -0.55
CA GLU A 52 -8.32 -20.60 -1.16
C GLU A 52 -8.00 -20.82 -2.64
N TYR A 53 -7.30 -19.88 -3.30
CA TYR A 53 -6.89 -20.00 -4.70
C TYR A 53 -5.51 -20.64 -4.82
N ASP A 54 -5.39 -21.61 -5.73
CA ASP A 54 -4.08 -22.15 -6.09
C ASP A 54 -3.22 -21.07 -6.77
N TRP A 55 -1.90 -21.21 -6.74
CA TRP A 55 -0.97 -20.27 -7.38
C TRP A 55 -1.17 -20.19 -8.91
N SER A 56 -1.64 -21.29 -9.52
CA SER A 56 -2.03 -21.30 -10.93
C SER A 56 -3.21 -20.38 -11.23
N GLU A 57 -4.02 -20.05 -10.22
CA GLU A 57 -5.22 -19.23 -10.31
C GLU A 57 -5.01 -17.79 -9.79
N ARG A 58 -3.75 -17.38 -9.60
CA ARG A 58 -3.37 -16.08 -9.02
C ARG A 58 -3.99 -14.87 -9.72
N ASP A 59 -4.22 -14.93 -11.03
CA ASP A 59 -4.91 -13.87 -11.76
C ASP A 59 -6.38 -13.71 -11.29
N ALA A 60 -7.09 -14.81 -11.10
CA ALA A 60 -8.47 -14.82 -10.59
C ALA A 60 -8.53 -14.41 -9.11
N ALA A 61 -7.53 -14.80 -8.32
CA ALA A 61 -7.35 -14.33 -6.96
C ALA A 61 -7.21 -12.80 -6.90
N VAL A 62 -6.38 -12.22 -7.79
CA VAL A 62 -6.17 -10.77 -7.88
C VAL A 62 -7.43 -10.04 -8.34
N GLU A 63 -8.15 -10.56 -9.33
CA GLU A 63 -9.46 -10.03 -9.74
C GLU A 63 -10.42 -9.98 -8.57
N THR A 64 -10.53 -11.07 -7.81
CA THR A 64 -11.38 -11.17 -6.61
C THR A 64 -10.99 -10.14 -5.54
N VAL A 65 -9.69 -9.91 -5.31
CA VAL A 65 -9.22 -8.86 -4.39
C VAL A 65 -9.66 -7.48 -4.85
N ARG A 66 -9.52 -7.19 -6.15
CA ARG A 66 -9.89 -5.90 -6.74
C ARG A 66 -11.39 -5.64 -6.64
N ASP A 67 -12.21 -6.65 -6.94
CA ASP A 67 -13.66 -6.58 -6.79
C ASP A 67 -14.08 -6.34 -5.34
N ARG A 68 -13.40 -7.00 -4.39
CA ARG A 68 -13.66 -6.81 -2.95
C ARG A 68 -13.19 -5.45 -2.43
N LEU A 69 -12.17 -4.85 -3.03
CA LEU A 69 -11.67 -3.52 -2.68
C LEU A 69 -12.63 -2.40 -3.11
N GLU A 70 -13.31 -2.56 -4.25
CA GLU A 70 -14.10 -1.50 -4.87
C GLU A 70 -15.19 -0.91 -3.94
N PRO A 71 -16.01 -1.70 -3.21
CA PRO A 71 -16.97 -1.17 -2.25
C PRO A 71 -16.33 -0.33 -1.13
N GLY A 72 -15.15 -0.73 -0.65
CA GLY A 72 -14.40 0.00 0.37
C GLY A 72 -13.88 1.34 -0.13
N LEU A 73 -13.38 1.38 -1.37
CA LEU A 73 -12.92 2.61 -2.03
C LEU A 73 -14.09 3.56 -2.35
N ASP A 74 -15.25 3.02 -2.72
CA ASP A 74 -16.45 3.79 -2.95
C ASP A 74 -17.00 4.40 -1.65
N ALA A 75 -16.95 3.67 -0.54
CA ALA A 75 -17.31 4.21 0.78
C ALA A 75 -16.40 5.38 1.20
N LEU A 76 -15.10 5.27 0.95
CA LEU A 76 -14.14 6.38 1.16
C LEU A 76 -14.54 7.61 0.33
N ARG A 77 -14.81 7.41 -0.96
CA ARG A 77 -15.20 8.48 -1.88
C ARG A 77 -16.48 9.17 -1.41
N ARG A 78 -17.49 8.40 -1.01
CA ARG A 78 -18.80 8.93 -0.58
C ARG A 78 -18.75 9.67 0.76
N SER A 79 -18.07 9.12 1.76
CA SER A 79 -18.04 9.70 3.12
C SER A 79 -17.43 11.10 3.21
N ARG A 80 -16.62 11.48 2.22
CA ARG A 80 -15.81 12.71 2.25
C ARG A 80 -16.32 13.81 1.32
N LEU A 81 -17.16 13.45 0.35
CA LEU A 81 -17.92 14.42 -0.45
C LEU A 81 -18.74 15.38 0.43
N THR A 82 -19.31 14.88 1.52
CA THR A 82 -20.08 15.67 2.51
C THR A 82 -19.23 16.73 3.23
N HIS A 83 -17.91 16.56 3.27
CA HIS A 83 -16.96 17.47 3.93
C HIS A 83 -16.08 18.23 2.92
N GLY A 84 -16.46 18.28 1.64
CA GLY A 84 -15.71 18.99 0.60
C GLY A 84 -14.34 18.37 0.28
N THR A 85 -14.11 17.11 0.65
CA THR A 85 -12.88 16.38 0.33
C THR A 85 -13.17 15.23 -0.63
N VAL A 86 -12.52 15.20 -1.78
CA VAL A 86 -12.67 14.14 -2.78
C VAL A 86 -11.43 13.27 -2.78
N TYR A 87 -11.61 11.96 -2.62
CA TYR A 87 -10.56 10.96 -2.78
C TYR A 87 -10.73 10.24 -4.10
N ARG A 88 -9.67 10.18 -4.89
CA ARG A 88 -9.53 9.28 -6.04
C ARG A 88 -8.41 8.30 -5.74
N VAL A 89 -8.73 7.02 -5.78
CA VAL A 89 -7.77 5.93 -5.56
C VAL A 89 -7.79 5.05 -6.80
N SER A 90 -6.60 4.68 -7.28
CA SER A 90 -6.42 3.72 -8.37
C SER A 90 -5.24 2.81 -8.08
N ALA A 91 -5.32 1.55 -8.50
CA ALA A 91 -4.18 0.64 -8.40
C ALA A 91 -3.02 1.12 -9.30
N ASN A 92 -1.79 1.05 -8.82
CA ASN A 92 -0.58 1.44 -9.55
C ASN A 92 0.25 0.20 -9.88
N ARG A 93 0.23 -0.19 -11.16
CA ARG A 93 0.96 -1.37 -11.65
C ARG A 93 2.47 -1.18 -11.59
N THR A 94 2.95 -0.01 -11.96
CA THR A 94 4.39 0.31 -11.98
C THR A 94 4.97 0.23 -10.57
N ALA A 95 4.37 0.91 -9.60
CA ALA A 95 4.82 0.89 -8.22
C ALA A 95 4.73 -0.51 -7.60
N ALA A 96 3.74 -1.32 -7.99
CA ALA A 96 3.65 -2.71 -7.55
C ALA A 96 4.79 -3.57 -8.13
N SER A 97 5.11 -3.42 -9.42
CA SER A 97 6.21 -4.13 -10.06
C SER A 97 7.58 -3.71 -9.51
N GLU A 98 7.80 -2.42 -9.27
CA GLU A 98 9.02 -1.91 -8.63
C GLU A 98 9.16 -2.47 -7.22
N TRP A 99 8.10 -2.38 -6.41
CA TRP A 99 8.10 -2.90 -5.06
C TRP A 99 8.38 -4.41 -5.03
N ALA A 100 7.77 -5.18 -5.92
CA ALA A 100 8.01 -6.62 -6.03
C ALA A 100 9.46 -6.92 -6.44
N GLY A 101 10.04 -6.15 -7.36
CA GLY A 101 11.46 -6.27 -7.73
C GLY A 101 12.42 -6.09 -6.55
N ASP A 102 12.10 -5.17 -5.65
CA ASP A 102 12.94 -4.86 -4.49
C ASP A 102 12.70 -5.79 -3.29
N HIS A 103 11.47 -6.30 -3.12
CA HIS A 103 11.04 -6.99 -1.90
C HIS A 103 10.76 -8.49 -2.08
N CYS A 104 10.74 -8.99 -3.31
CA CYS A 104 10.51 -10.41 -3.56
C CYS A 104 11.83 -11.15 -3.85
N PRO A 105 12.31 -11.99 -2.91
CA PRO A 105 13.55 -12.73 -3.12
C PRO A 105 13.40 -13.76 -4.24
N GLY A 106 14.29 -13.67 -5.23
CA GLY A 106 14.44 -14.67 -6.29
C GLY A 106 15.48 -15.75 -5.98
N GLY A 107 15.65 -16.70 -6.91
CA GLY A 107 16.74 -17.67 -6.87
C GLY A 107 16.55 -18.87 -5.92
N PRO A 108 17.56 -19.76 -5.85
CA PRO A 108 17.57 -20.89 -4.92
C PRO A 108 17.75 -20.43 -3.48
N GLY A 109 17.07 -21.07 -2.52
CA GLY A 109 17.17 -20.76 -1.09
C GLY A 109 16.16 -19.73 -0.56
N ARG A 110 15.17 -19.33 -1.37
CA ARG A 110 14.05 -18.49 -0.91
C ARG A 110 13.10 -19.27 0.02
N GLU A 111 12.58 -18.59 1.04
CA GLU A 111 11.63 -19.14 2.01
C GLU A 111 10.25 -19.41 1.39
N PHE A 112 9.83 -18.54 0.48
CA PHE A 112 8.53 -18.63 -0.20
C PHE A 112 8.70 -18.86 -1.70
N GLY A 113 7.61 -19.22 -2.38
CA GLY A 113 7.58 -19.49 -3.80
C GLY A 113 7.74 -18.25 -4.68
N ALA A 114 7.26 -18.32 -5.92
CA ALA A 114 7.30 -17.18 -6.83
C ALA A 114 6.52 -15.98 -6.26
N CYS A 115 6.92 -14.78 -6.65
CA CYS A 115 6.21 -13.55 -6.36
C CYS A 115 5.90 -12.85 -7.67
N ASP A 116 4.73 -12.23 -7.74
CA ASP A 116 4.24 -11.58 -8.94
C ASP A 116 3.47 -10.31 -8.59
N ALA A 117 3.52 -9.32 -9.49
CA ALA A 117 2.79 -8.06 -9.38
C ALA A 117 1.77 -7.99 -10.52
N ILE A 118 0.51 -8.22 -10.20
CA ILE A 118 -0.59 -8.35 -11.16
C ILE A 118 -1.58 -7.22 -10.87
N ASP A 119 -1.83 -6.37 -11.87
CA ASP A 119 -2.81 -5.29 -11.78
C ASP A 119 -2.67 -4.34 -10.56
N GLY A 120 -1.46 -4.18 -10.02
CA GLY A 120 -1.18 -3.34 -8.85
C GLY A 120 -1.31 -4.07 -7.51
N VAL A 121 -1.62 -5.37 -7.52
CA VAL A 121 -1.61 -6.26 -6.35
C VAL A 121 -0.37 -7.15 -6.43
N ILE A 122 0.35 -7.28 -5.32
CA ILE A 122 1.52 -8.13 -5.19
C ILE A 122 1.11 -9.42 -4.47
N VAL A 123 1.33 -10.55 -5.13
CA VAL A 123 1.01 -11.88 -4.64
C VAL A 123 2.26 -12.76 -4.56
N GLN A 124 2.20 -13.77 -3.70
CA GLN A 124 3.28 -14.72 -3.49
C GLN A 124 2.72 -16.13 -3.34
N ASP A 125 3.38 -17.08 -4.00
CA ASP A 125 3.16 -18.51 -3.81
C ASP A 125 3.67 -18.91 -2.43
N ARG A 126 2.79 -19.45 -1.60
CA ARG A 126 3.18 -20.17 -0.39
C ARG A 126 2.52 -21.53 -0.43
N THR A 127 3.34 -22.57 -0.52
CA THR A 127 2.87 -23.96 -0.53
C THR A 127 1.83 -24.26 -1.61
N GLY A 128 1.95 -23.62 -2.78
CA GLY A 128 1.03 -23.80 -3.90
C GLY A 128 -0.21 -22.92 -3.86
N GLN A 129 -0.39 -22.10 -2.82
CA GLN A 129 -1.53 -21.19 -2.66
C GLN A 129 -1.13 -19.73 -2.92
N THR A 130 -2.09 -18.95 -3.40
CA THR A 130 -1.91 -17.52 -3.64
C THR A 130 -2.08 -16.72 -2.34
N HIS A 131 -1.05 -16.00 -1.93
CA HIS A 131 -1.12 -15.05 -0.82
C HIS A 131 -0.94 -13.62 -1.31
N VAL A 132 -1.83 -12.72 -0.90
CA VAL A 132 -1.63 -11.28 -1.12
C VAL A 132 -0.60 -10.78 -0.12
N VAL A 133 0.47 -10.13 -0.61
CA VAL A 133 1.53 -9.56 0.23
C VAL A 133 1.34 -8.05 0.38
N ALA A 134 1.00 -7.38 -0.71
CA ALA A 134 0.81 -5.93 -0.76
C ALA A 134 -0.05 -5.51 -1.96
N ALA A 135 -0.44 -4.24 -2.00
CA ALA A 135 -1.01 -3.59 -3.17
C ALA A 135 -0.54 -2.13 -3.24
N ALA A 136 -0.26 -1.65 -4.44
CA ALA A 136 0.19 -0.28 -4.68
C ALA A 136 -0.96 0.56 -5.22
N PHE A 137 -1.07 1.79 -4.71
CA PHE A 137 -2.14 2.72 -5.06
C PHE A 137 -1.60 4.12 -5.34
N ASP A 138 -2.19 4.77 -6.32
CA ASP A 138 -2.14 6.22 -6.47
C ASP A 138 -3.36 6.83 -5.79
N VAL A 139 -3.09 7.79 -4.91
CA VAL A 139 -4.11 8.53 -4.17
C VAL A 139 -4.04 9.99 -4.55
N ARG A 140 -5.18 10.54 -4.97
CA ARG A 140 -5.37 11.97 -5.17
C ARG A 140 -6.44 12.46 -4.22
N VAL A 141 -6.06 13.44 -3.40
CA VAL A 141 -6.97 14.10 -2.46
C VAL A 141 -7.17 15.53 -2.93
N THR A 142 -8.42 15.90 -3.18
CA THR A 142 -8.81 17.28 -3.53
C THR A 142 -9.65 17.85 -2.40
N THR A 143 -9.22 19.00 -1.87
CA THR A 143 -9.95 19.81 -0.88
C THR A 143 -10.28 21.18 -1.47
N ASP A 144 -11.00 21.99 -0.71
CA ASP A 144 -11.18 23.41 -0.96
C ASP A 144 -9.86 24.20 -1.05
N ARG A 145 -8.82 23.74 -0.33
CA ARG A 145 -7.50 24.38 -0.26
C ARG A 145 -6.53 23.93 -1.36
N GLY A 146 -6.88 22.88 -2.13
CA GLY A 146 -6.07 22.40 -3.25
C GLY A 146 -6.04 20.88 -3.39
N THR A 147 -5.12 20.40 -4.22
CA THR A 147 -4.97 18.98 -4.54
C THR A 147 -3.59 18.47 -4.15
N VAL A 148 -3.55 17.29 -3.52
CA VAL A 148 -2.33 16.52 -3.27
C VAL A 148 -2.44 15.17 -3.97
N SER A 149 -1.33 14.62 -4.44
CA SER A 149 -1.25 13.29 -5.03
C SER A 149 -0.02 12.58 -4.52
N PHE A 150 -0.15 11.30 -4.20
CA PHE A 150 0.94 10.47 -3.70
C PHE A 150 0.71 9.02 -4.10
N THR A 151 1.79 8.26 -4.16
CA THR A 151 1.77 6.81 -4.37
C THR A 151 2.10 6.13 -3.05
N THR A 152 1.37 5.07 -2.70
CA THR A 152 1.63 4.29 -1.48
C THR A 152 1.54 2.80 -1.79
N VAL A 153 2.36 2.00 -1.10
CA VAL A 153 2.29 0.54 -1.11
C VAL A 153 1.83 0.07 0.26
N VAL A 154 0.69 -0.62 0.27
CA VAL A 154 0.02 -1.09 1.48
C VAL A 154 0.26 -2.59 1.58
N ARG A 155 0.74 -3.05 2.74
CA ARG A 155 0.94 -4.49 3.02
C ARG A 155 -0.35 -5.12 3.54
N ALA A 156 -0.57 -6.40 3.22
CA ALA A 156 -1.76 -7.14 3.62
C ALA A 156 -1.73 -7.68 5.07
N VAL A 157 -0.56 -7.60 5.74
CA VAL A 157 -0.14 -8.15 7.06
C VAL A 157 -0.19 -9.66 7.22
#